data_AF-Q2UIX5-F1
#
_entry.id   AF-Q2UIX5-F1
#
_cell.length_a   1.000
_cell.length_b   1.000
_cell.length_c   1.000
_cell.angle_alpha   90.00
_cell.angle_beta   90.00
_cell.angle_gamma   90.00
#
_symmetry.space_group_name_H-M   'P 1'
#
loop_
_entity.id
_entity.type
_entity.pdbx_description
1 polymer ?
#
loop_
_entity_poly.entity_id
_entity_poly.type
_entity_poly.pdbx_seq_one_letter_code
_entity_poly.pdbx_strand_id
1 'polypeptide(L)'
;MQLPASNGTVAASTAETPPTGCFPVPNPGECFWQTQPHPKSNHRSTEQLPEHSDIVIIGAGYAGISTAYHIVKDHKDFNKSITILEARGVCSGATGRNGGHLRPDFYGHIPTYIDRAGARAGAEIAEFEIAHLPALKKVIEEEKIDCDFTLTRTIDVWCNGEAAAKAKATFDSVVAQKC
;
A
#
# COMPACT_ATOMS: atom_id res chain seq x y z
N MET A 1 -27.01 37.47 -25.33
CA MET A 1 -25.55 37.35 -25.55
C MET A 1 -25.25 35.86 -25.54
N GLN A 2 -25.07 35.29 -26.73
CA GLN A 2 -25.03 33.85 -26.96
C GLN A 2 -23.56 33.42 -26.98
N LEU A 3 -23.16 32.53 -26.08
CA LEU A 3 -21.82 31.95 -26.07
C LEU A 3 -21.70 30.99 -27.28
N PRO A 4 -20.58 31.01 -28.03
CA PRO A 4 -20.43 30.15 -29.19
C PRO A 4 -20.20 28.70 -28.74
N ALA A 5 -20.88 27.77 -29.42
CA ALA A 5 -20.64 26.34 -29.29
C ALA A 5 -19.24 25.99 -29.81
N SER A 6 -18.35 25.55 -28.92
CA SER A 6 -17.08 24.97 -29.32
C SER A 6 -17.30 23.52 -29.75
N ASN A 7 -17.39 23.29 -31.07
CA ASN A 7 -17.19 21.96 -31.65
C ASN A 7 -15.71 21.59 -31.54
N GLY A 8 -15.29 21.13 -30.36
CA GLY A 8 -14.00 20.52 -30.14
C GLY A 8 -14.07 19.03 -30.45
N THR A 9 -13.78 18.64 -31.68
CA THR A 9 -13.47 17.24 -31.98
C THR A 9 -12.14 16.92 -31.30
N VAL A 10 -12.18 16.24 -30.15
CA VAL A 10 -10.98 15.71 -29.51
C VAL A 10 -10.45 14.62 -30.45
N ALA A 11 -9.35 14.93 -31.14
CA ALA A 11 -8.65 13.96 -31.95
C ALA A 11 -8.30 12.77 -31.06
N ALA A 12 -8.69 11.55 -31.46
CA ALA A 12 -8.26 10.33 -30.81
C ALA A 12 -6.73 10.31 -30.84
N SER A 13 -6.12 10.54 -29.68
CA SER A 13 -4.70 10.35 -29.46
C SER A 13 -4.38 8.93 -29.93
N THR A 14 -3.52 8.80 -30.95
CA THR A 14 -2.94 7.52 -31.34
C THR A 14 -2.11 7.06 -30.15
N ALA A 15 -2.72 6.27 -29.26
CA ALA A 15 -2.05 5.70 -28.12
C ALA A 15 -0.89 4.85 -28.65
N GLU A 16 0.33 5.36 -28.49
CA GLU A 16 1.54 4.58 -28.76
C GLU A 16 1.45 3.29 -27.98
N THR A 17 1.74 2.17 -28.64
CA THR A 17 1.77 0.86 -27.99
C THR A 17 2.71 0.95 -26.79
N PRO A 18 2.24 0.75 -25.56
CA PRO A 18 3.09 0.89 -24.39
C PRO A 18 4.29 -0.05 -24.49
N PRO A 19 5.46 0.33 -23.95
CA PRO A 19 6.66 -0.49 -24.01
C PRO A 19 6.38 -1.92 -23.53
N THR A 20 6.93 -2.89 -24.25
CA THR A 20 6.83 -4.30 -23.85
C THR A 20 7.39 -4.48 -22.44
N GLY A 21 6.58 -5.03 -21.53
CA GLY A 21 6.96 -5.29 -20.13
C GLY A 21 6.35 -4.35 -19.08
N CYS A 22 5.52 -3.37 -19.47
CA CYS A 22 4.86 -2.48 -18.51
C CYS A 22 3.60 -3.08 -17.84
N PHE A 23 3.09 -4.20 -18.34
CA PHE A 23 1.89 -4.86 -17.81
C PHE A 23 2.23 -6.09 -16.96
N PRO A 24 1.33 -6.46 -16.02
CA PRO A 24 1.45 -7.71 -15.29
C PRO A 24 1.53 -8.91 -16.25
N VAL A 25 2.27 -9.96 -15.84
CA VAL A 25 2.32 -11.21 -16.60
C VAL A 25 0.92 -11.83 -16.73
N PRO A 26 0.56 -12.41 -17.89
CA PRO A 26 -0.80 -12.93 -18.12
C PRO A 26 -1.20 -14.08 -17.18
N ASN A 27 -0.25 -14.93 -16.80
CA ASN A 27 -0.48 -16.13 -16.00
C ASN A 27 0.35 -16.06 -14.70
N PRO A 28 -0.01 -15.21 -13.73
CA PRO A 28 0.70 -15.16 -12.48
C PRO A 28 0.50 -16.46 -11.70
N GLY A 29 1.52 -16.94 -10.98
CA GLY A 29 1.38 -18.11 -10.13
C GLY A 29 0.27 -17.94 -9.10
N GLU A 30 -0.37 -19.03 -8.70
CA GLU A 30 -1.42 -19.00 -7.68
C GLU A 30 -0.84 -18.65 -6.31
N CYS A 31 -1.61 -17.91 -5.51
CA CYS A 31 -1.26 -17.59 -4.13
C CYS A 31 -2.35 -18.08 -3.21
N PHE A 32 -1.97 -18.59 -2.02
CA PHE A 32 -2.89 -19.07 -1.00
C PHE A 32 -4.03 -18.07 -0.71
N TRP A 33 -3.70 -16.79 -0.52
CA TRP A 33 -4.68 -15.72 -0.26
C TRP A 33 -5.67 -15.45 -1.41
N GLN A 34 -5.40 -15.95 -2.61
CA GLN A 34 -6.22 -15.76 -3.81
C GLN A 34 -7.05 -17.00 -4.16
N THR A 35 -6.94 -18.08 -3.38
CA THR A 35 -7.70 -19.33 -3.60
C THR A 35 -9.20 -19.17 -3.32
N GLN A 36 -9.56 -18.23 -2.45
CA GLN A 36 -10.95 -17.90 -2.12
C GLN A 36 -11.19 -16.40 -2.38
N PRO A 37 -11.33 -16.00 -3.66
CA PRO A 37 -11.42 -14.59 -4.00
C PRO A 37 -12.72 -13.98 -3.44
N HIS A 38 -12.61 -12.81 -2.82
CA HIS A 38 -13.77 -12.03 -2.40
C HIS A 38 -14.65 -11.67 -3.63
N PRO A 39 -15.98 -11.55 -3.52
CA PRO A 39 -16.86 -11.17 -4.65
C PRO A 39 -16.49 -9.85 -5.34
N LYS A 40 -15.80 -8.96 -4.62
CA LYS A 40 -15.29 -7.68 -5.14
C LYS A 40 -13.87 -7.75 -5.74
N SER A 41 -13.26 -8.93 -5.83
CA SER A 41 -11.91 -9.10 -6.38
C SER A 41 -11.78 -8.55 -7.81
N ASN A 42 -12.82 -8.73 -8.63
CA ASN A 42 -12.93 -8.17 -9.98
C ASN A 42 -13.98 -7.05 -10.07
N HIS A 43 -14.18 -6.31 -8.97
CA HIS A 43 -15.19 -5.26 -8.93
C HIS A 43 -14.88 -4.16 -9.94
N ARG A 44 -15.89 -3.82 -10.74
CA ARG A 44 -15.90 -2.70 -11.65
C ARG A 44 -17.18 -1.90 -11.39
N SER A 45 -17.03 -0.64 -10.98
CA SER A 45 -18.15 0.22 -10.61
C SER A 45 -18.85 0.85 -11.82
N THR A 46 -18.15 1.00 -12.94
CA THR A 46 -18.69 1.60 -14.18
C THR A 46 -18.29 0.79 -15.40
N GLU A 47 -19.16 0.70 -16.41
CA GLU A 47 -18.86 0.00 -17.66
C GLU A 47 -17.71 0.67 -18.41
N GLN A 48 -17.83 2.00 -18.59
CA GLN A 48 -16.83 2.87 -19.20
C GLN A 48 -16.07 3.66 -18.14
N LEU A 49 -14.83 4.04 -18.45
CA LEU A 49 -14.07 4.94 -17.59
C LEU A 49 -14.69 6.34 -17.58
N PRO A 50 -14.70 7.03 -16.43
CA PRO A 50 -15.11 8.42 -16.40
C PRO A 50 -14.14 9.27 -17.22
N GLU A 51 -14.67 10.24 -17.99
CA GLU A 51 -13.86 11.16 -18.80
C GLU A 51 -12.97 12.08 -17.94
N HIS A 52 -13.40 12.36 -16.71
CA HIS A 52 -12.69 13.20 -15.75
C HIS A 52 -12.74 12.59 -14.34
N SER A 53 -11.67 12.77 -13.59
CA SER A 53 -11.61 12.45 -12.16
C SER A 53 -10.67 13.44 -11.46
N ASP A 54 -11.07 13.91 -10.28
CA ASP A 54 -10.25 14.86 -9.51
C ASP A 54 -9.00 14.17 -8.93
N ILE A 55 -9.11 12.87 -8.62
CA ILE A 55 -8.01 12.04 -8.15
C ILE A 55 -8.05 10.70 -8.87
N VAL A 56 -6.92 10.34 -9.49
CA VAL A 56 -6.69 9.01 -10.06
C VAL A 56 -5.64 8.27 -9.24
N ILE A 57 -6.01 7.09 -8.74
CA ILE A 57 -5.14 6.18 -8.00
C ILE A 57 -4.82 4.98 -8.89
N ILE A 58 -3.54 4.71 -9.09
CA ILE A 58 -3.06 3.58 -9.90
C ILE A 58 -2.69 2.42 -8.97
N GLY A 59 -3.47 1.35 -9.01
CA GLY A 59 -3.31 0.12 -8.25
C GLY A 59 -4.31 0.00 -7.09
N ALA A 60 -5.09 -1.09 -7.08
CA ALA A 60 -6.02 -1.42 -6.00
C ALA A 60 -5.39 -2.36 -4.96
N GLY A 61 -4.13 -2.09 -4.61
CA GLY A 61 -3.44 -2.73 -3.49
C GLY A 61 -3.61 -1.97 -2.18
N TYR A 62 -2.91 -2.41 -1.14
CA TYR A 62 -3.01 -1.86 0.21
C TYR A 62 -2.76 -0.34 0.25
N ALA A 63 -1.71 0.13 -0.44
CA ALA A 63 -1.36 1.55 -0.50
C ALA A 63 -2.43 2.39 -1.20
N GLY A 64 -2.93 1.93 -2.36
CA GLY A 64 -3.94 2.65 -3.13
C GLY A 64 -5.28 2.70 -2.41
N ILE A 65 -5.73 1.58 -1.85
CA ILE A 65 -6.98 1.51 -1.09
C ILE A 65 -6.88 2.31 0.21
N SER A 66 -5.77 2.21 0.96
CA SER A 66 -5.55 3.01 2.17
C SER A 66 -5.58 4.51 1.86
N THR A 67 -4.93 4.93 0.77
CA THR A 67 -4.97 6.33 0.31
C THR A 67 -6.39 6.79 0.03
N ALA A 68 -7.16 6.03 -0.76
CA ALA A 68 -8.56 6.36 -1.05
C ALA A 68 -9.42 6.41 0.22
N TYR A 69 -9.25 5.42 1.10
CA TYR A 69 -9.97 5.32 2.36
C TYR A 69 -9.74 6.55 3.24
N HIS A 70 -8.48 6.94 3.46
CA HIS A 70 -8.16 8.09 4.31
C HIS A 70 -8.60 9.43 3.70
N ILE A 71 -8.51 9.59 2.38
CA ILE A 71 -9.06 10.78 1.70
C ILE A 71 -10.56 10.92 2.00
N VAL A 72 -11.33 9.84 1.85
CA VAL A 72 -12.79 9.85 2.07
C VAL A 72 -13.13 9.97 3.56
N LYS A 73 -12.40 9.30 4.44
CA LYS A 73 -12.66 9.25 5.88
C LYS A 73 -12.35 10.57 6.58
N ASP A 74 -11.20 11.16 6.28
CA ASP A 74 -10.68 12.34 7.00
C ASP A 74 -11.24 13.65 6.46
N HIS A 75 -11.79 13.64 5.24
CA HIS A 75 -12.40 14.81 4.61
C HIS A 75 -13.89 14.54 4.30
N LYS A 76 -14.76 14.62 5.30
CA LYS A 76 -16.20 14.34 5.12
C LYS A 76 -16.91 15.26 4.12
N ASP A 77 -16.40 16.48 3.94
CA ASP A 77 -16.89 17.45 2.96
C ASP A 77 -16.15 17.36 1.60
N PHE A 78 -15.39 16.28 1.39
CA PHE A 78 -14.65 16.03 0.16
C PHE A 78 -15.61 15.70 -0.98
N ASN A 79 -15.96 16.71 -1.76
CA ASN A 79 -16.83 16.58 -2.92
C ASN A 79 -16.06 16.38 -4.24
N LYS A 80 -14.97 15.61 -4.18
CA LYS A 80 -14.11 15.33 -5.33
C LYS A 80 -14.22 13.86 -5.71
N SER A 81 -14.21 13.60 -7.01
CA SER A 81 -14.25 12.27 -7.59
C SER A 81 -12.91 11.55 -7.41
N ILE A 82 -12.97 10.26 -7.08
CA ILE A 82 -11.79 9.38 -6.98
C ILE A 82 -12.00 8.18 -7.89
N THR A 83 -11.05 7.94 -8.79
CA THR A 83 -11.01 6.77 -9.66
C THR A 83 -9.80 5.90 -9.32
N ILE A 84 -10.04 4.63 -9.01
CA ILE A 84 -8.98 3.64 -8.78
C ILE A 84 -8.90 2.73 -10.00
N LEU A 85 -7.72 2.65 -10.61
CA LEU A 85 -7.45 1.81 -11.77
C LEU A 85 -6.59 0.62 -11.36
N GLU A 86 -7.03 -0.60 -11.68
CA GLU A 86 -6.31 -1.83 -11.40
C GLU A 86 -6.16 -2.65 -12.68
N ALA A 87 -4.93 -3.10 -12.95
CA ALA A 87 -4.61 -3.82 -14.19
C ALA A 87 -5.08 -5.28 -14.17
N ARG A 88 -5.33 -5.85 -12.98
CA ARG A 88 -5.84 -7.21 -12.80
C ARG A 88 -7.09 -7.21 -11.91
N GLY A 89 -6.91 -7.57 -10.64
CA GLY A 89 -7.95 -7.57 -9.62
C GLY A 89 -7.44 -6.97 -8.32
N VAL A 90 -8.36 -6.57 -7.45
CA VAL A 90 -8.08 -5.95 -6.15
C VAL A 90 -7.12 -6.86 -5.37
N CYS A 91 -6.06 -6.25 -4.82
CA CYS A 91 -5.00 -6.94 -4.08
C CYS A 91 -4.24 -8.05 -4.83
N SER A 92 -4.36 -8.16 -6.16
CA SER A 92 -3.73 -9.26 -6.94
C SER A 92 -2.18 -9.27 -6.91
N GLY A 93 -1.56 -8.12 -6.64
CA GLY A 93 -0.11 -7.91 -6.55
C GLY A 93 0.51 -8.27 -5.20
N ALA A 94 1.49 -7.47 -4.75
CA ALA A 94 2.22 -7.71 -3.50
C ALA A 94 1.30 -7.83 -2.27
N THR A 95 0.22 -7.05 -2.24
CA THR A 95 -0.75 -7.05 -1.13
C THR A 95 -1.42 -8.41 -0.91
N GLY A 96 -1.77 -9.14 -1.96
CA GLY A 96 -2.37 -10.48 -1.83
C GLY A 96 -1.35 -11.61 -1.96
N ARG A 97 -0.05 -11.32 -1.81
CA ARG A 97 1.06 -12.27 -2.02
C ARG A 97 2.16 -12.18 -0.95
N ASN A 98 1.87 -11.57 0.19
CA ASN A 98 2.81 -11.48 1.32
C ASN A 98 2.56 -12.59 2.37
N GLY A 99 3.38 -12.63 3.41
CA GLY A 99 3.30 -13.65 4.47
C GLY A 99 2.23 -13.41 5.55
N GLY A 100 1.46 -12.32 5.49
CA GLY A 100 0.40 -11.99 6.45
C GLY A 100 0.86 -11.37 7.77
N HIS A 101 2.16 -11.17 7.97
CA HIS A 101 2.70 -10.59 9.20
C HIS A 101 2.74 -9.07 9.14
N LEU A 102 2.11 -8.41 10.10
CA LEU A 102 2.33 -7.00 10.39
C LEU A 102 3.31 -6.89 11.55
N ARG A 103 4.58 -6.63 11.24
CA ARG A 103 5.64 -6.58 12.23
C ARG A 103 6.65 -5.50 11.87
N PRO A 104 6.97 -4.56 12.78
CA PRO A 104 8.04 -3.61 12.56
C PRO A 104 9.41 -4.28 12.57
N ASP A 105 10.29 -3.80 11.71
CA ASP A 105 11.71 -4.11 11.69
C ASP A 105 12.49 -3.12 12.57
N PHE A 106 13.42 -3.67 13.35
CA PHE A 106 14.27 -2.91 14.25
C PHE A 106 15.77 -3.11 13.99
N TYR A 107 16.14 -4.03 13.11
CA TYR A 107 17.54 -4.44 12.97
C TYR A 107 17.93 -5.05 11.62
N GLY A 108 16.98 -5.51 10.80
CA GLY A 108 17.27 -6.17 9.53
C GLY A 108 17.66 -5.17 8.44
N HIS A 109 16.71 -4.34 8.04
CA HIS A 109 16.84 -3.30 7.02
C HIS A 109 17.18 -1.93 7.59
N ILE A 110 16.91 -1.67 8.87
CA ILE A 110 17.24 -0.41 9.53
C ILE A 110 18.70 0.03 9.32
N PRO A 111 19.73 -0.83 9.41
CA PRO A 111 21.11 -0.45 9.12
C PRO A 111 21.29 0.19 7.73
N THR A 112 20.62 -0.34 6.70
CA THR A 112 20.66 0.20 5.34
C THR A 112 20.13 1.63 5.28
N TYR A 113 19.09 1.94 6.06
CA TYR A 113 18.54 3.30 6.10
C TYR A 113 19.43 4.24 6.90
N ILE A 114 20.04 3.75 7.99
CA ILE A 114 21.05 4.50 8.75
C ILE A 114 22.25 4.85 7.86
N ASP A 115 22.77 3.89 7.09
CA ASP A 115 23.92 4.10 6.21
C ASP A 115 23.61 5.12 5.10
N ARG A 116 22.36 5.16 4.63
CA ARG A 116 21.93 6.06 3.55
C ARG A 116 21.60 7.48 4.02
N ALA A 117 21.03 7.63 5.21
CA ALA A 117 20.40 8.88 5.64
C ALA A 117 20.62 9.23 7.12
N GLY A 118 21.47 8.49 7.84
CA GLY A 118 21.82 8.72 9.24
C GLY A 118 20.87 8.05 10.25
N ALA A 119 21.32 8.03 11.50
CA ALA A 119 20.66 7.30 12.59
C ALA A 119 19.21 7.72 12.81
N ARG A 120 18.92 9.02 12.72
CA ARG A 120 17.56 9.56 12.90
C ARG A 120 16.61 9.09 11.81
N ALA A 121 17.02 9.07 10.55
CA ALA A 121 16.18 8.57 9.46
C ALA A 121 15.86 7.07 9.61
N GLY A 122 16.83 6.27 10.06
CA GLY A 122 16.59 4.87 10.42
C GLY A 122 15.56 4.74 11.55
N ALA A 123 15.64 5.59 12.56
CA ALA A 123 14.68 5.61 13.65
C ALA A 123 13.28 6.08 13.22
N GLU A 124 13.17 7.05 12.31
CA GLU A 124 11.88 7.49 11.72
C GLU A 124 11.17 6.34 11.01
N ILE A 125 11.90 5.51 10.26
CA ILE A 125 11.32 4.34 9.59
C ILE A 125 10.83 3.32 10.62
N ALA A 126 11.63 3.02 11.65
CA ALA A 126 11.22 2.10 12.71
C ALA A 126 9.97 2.62 13.46
N GLU A 127 9.93 3.91 13.79
CA GLU A 127 8.76 4.55 14.43
C GLU A 127 7.54 4.53 13.53
N PHE A 128 7.71 4.79 12.23
CA PHE A 128 6.65 4.69 11.23
C PHE A 128 6.10 3.26 11.18
N GLU A 129 6.95 2.25 11.09
CA GLU A 129 6.52 0.84 11.09
C GLU A 129 5.81 0.44 12.40
N ILE A 130 6.29 0.91 13.57
CA ILE A 130 5.60 0.70 14.85
C ILE A 130 4.19 1.32 14.81
N ALA A 131 4.05 2.53 14.26
CA ALA A 131 2.78 3.26 14.23
C ALA A 131 1.70 2.56 13.38
N HIS A 132 2.09 1.68 12.43
CA HIS A 132 1.12 0.94 11.61
C HIS A 132 0.30 -0.07 12.41
N LEU A 133 0.88 -0.69 13.44
CA LEU A 133 0.18 -1.68 14.27
C LEU A 133 -1.11 -1.11 14.90
N PRO A 134 -1.06 -0.02 15.69
CA PRO A 134 -2.26 0.57 16.25
C PRO A 134 -3.15 1.22 15.19
N ALA A 135 -2.58 1.79 14.11
CA ALA A 135 -3.37 2.40 13.04
C ALA A 135 -4.24 1.37 12.31
N LEU A 136 -3.68 0.22 11.93
CA LEU A 136 -4.44 -0.84 11.29
C LEU A 136 -5.49 -1.44 12.22
N LYS A 137 -5.11 -1.73 13.47
CA LYS A 137 -6.04 -2.23 14.48
C LYS A 137 -7.26 -1.29 14.60
N LYS A 138 -7.02 0.01 14.68
CA LYS A 138 -8.08 1.02 14.77
C LYS A 138 -9.03 0.96 13.58
N VAL A 139 -8.51 0.91 12.34
CA VAL A 139 -9.35 0.82 11.14
C VAL A 139 -10.19 -0.47 11.14
N ILE A 140 -9.58 -1.62 11.48
CA ILE A 140 -10.29 -2.90 11.54
C ILE A 140 -11.45 -2.86 12.53
N GLU A 141 -11.23 -2.28 13.71
CA GLU A 141 -12.26 -2.20 14.76
C GLU A 141 -13.35 -1.18 14.44
N GLU A 142 -12.99 -0.01 13.92
CA GLU A 142 -13.94 1.06 13.59
C GLU A 142 -14.85 0.66 12.42
N GLU A 143 -14.29 0.07 11.37
CA GLU A 143 -15.01 -0.34 10.18
C GLU A 143 -15.58 -1.76 10.29
N LYS A 144 -15.31 -2.47 11.40
CA LYS A 144 -15.75 -3.85 11.68
C LYS A 144 -15.38 -4.81 10.54
N ILE A 145 -14.12 -4.75 10.12
CA ILE A 145 -13.61 -5.56 9.00
C ILE A 145 -13.47 -7.00 9.46
N ASP A 146 -14.23 -7.89 8.80
CA ASP A 146 -14.13 -9.34 8.99
C ASP A 146 -12.81 -9.85 8.38
N CYS A 147 -11.82 -10.11 9.22
CA CYS A 147 -10.49 -10.59 8.82
C CYS A 147 -9.78 -11.35 9.95
N ASP A 148 -8.74 -12.10 9.60
CA ASP A 148 -7.96 -12.94 10.53
C ASP A 148 -6.96 -12.15 11.41
N PHE A 149 -7.21 -10.86 11.66
CA PHE A 149 -6.28 -10.03 12.40
C PHE A 149 -6.16 -10.48 13.86
N THR A 150 -4.93 -10.84 14.27
CA THR A 150 -4.61 -11.20 15.65
C THR A 150 -3.43 -10.38 16.14
N LEU A 151 -3.66 -9.53 17.14
CA LEU A 151 -2.58 -8.80 17.81
C LEU A 151 -1.82 -9.75 18.75
N THR A 152 -0.56 -10.04 18.45
CA THR A 152 0.26 -10.94 19.23
C THR A 152 1.73 -10.48 19.30
N ARG A 153 2.52 -11.16 20.12
CA ARG A 153 3.96 -10.93 20.24
C ARG A 153 4.71 -11.82 19.25
N THR A 154 5.81 -11.30 18.74
CA THR A 154 6.76 -12.07 17.94
C THR A 154 8.12 -12.07 18.64
N ILE A 155 8.91 -13.11 18.40
CA ILE A 155 10.26 -13.29 18.97
C ILE A 155 11.16 -13.72 17.83
N ASP A 156 12.33 -13.10 17.74
CA ASP A 156 13.37 -13.55 16.81
C ASP A 156 14.47 -14.26 17.58
N VAL A 157 14.95 -15.37 17.01
CA VAL A 157 16.02 -16.18 17.58
C VAL A 157 17.20 -16.14 16.62
N TRP A 158 18.36 -15.73 17.12
CA TRP A 158 19.59 -15.67 16.34
C TRP A 158 20.37 -16.97 16.46
N CYS A 159 20.83 -17.50 15.33
CA CYS A 159 21.55 -18.78 15.28
C CYS A 159 23.00 -18.69 15.78
N ASN A 160 23.54 -17.50 16.02
CA ASN A 160 24.87 -17.30 16.58
C ASN A 160 24.98 -15.98 17.36
N GLY A 161 25.97 -15.89 18.25
CA GLY A 161 26.17 -14.75 19.14
C GLY A 161 26.60 -13.46 18.44
N GLU A 162 27.32 -13.56 17.31
CA GLU A 162 27.76 -12.39 16.54
C GLU A 162 26.57 -11.65 15.91
N ALA A 163 25.67 -12.40 15.26
CA ALA A 163 24.45 -11.85 14.67
C ALA A 163 23.53 -11.26 15.74
N ALA A 164 23.41 -11.93 16.91
CA ALA A 164 22.67 -11.41 18.05
C ALA A 164 23.24 -10.08 18.57
N ALA A 165 24.58 -10.00 18.70
CA ALA A 165 25.25 -8.78 19.15
C ALA A 165 25.06 -7.63 18.16
N LYS A 166 25.17 -7.90 16.85
CA LYS A 166 24.94 -6.91 15.79
C LYS A 166 23.51 -6.39 15.80
N ALA A 167 22.52 -7.28 15.86
CA ALA A 167 21.12 -6.90 15.90
C ALA A 167 20.80 -6.07 17.16
N LYS A 168 21.35 -6.46 18.32
CA LYS A 168 21.22 -5.70 19.55
C LYS A 168 21.83 -4.30 19.44
N ALA A 169 23.03 -4.18 18.88
CA ALA A 169 23.69 -2.89 18.71
C ALA A 169 22.87 -1.94 17.82
N THR A 170 22.31 -2.45 16.71
CA THR A 170 21.38 -1.68 15.87
C THR A 170 20.15 -1.24 16.66
N PHE A 171 19.51 -2.17 17.37
CA PHE A 171 18.33 -1.87 18.18
C PHE A 171 18.62 -0.78 19.22
N ASP A 172 19.71 -0.92 19.98
CA ASP A 172 20.12 0.05 21.00
C ASP A 172 20.37 1.44 20.37
N SER A 173 21.02 1.48 19.20
CA SER A 173 21.26 2.72 18.47
C SER A 173 19.98 3.42 18.05
N VAL A 174 18.98 2.67 17.58
CA VAL A 174 17.66 3.21 17.19
C VAL A 174 16.89 3.71 18.39
N VAL A 175 16.88 2.94 19.48
CA VAL A 175 16.21 3.34 20.73
C VAL A 175 16.82 4.61 21.31
N ALA A 176 18.14 4.79 21.20
CA ALA A 176 18.82 6.01 21.63
C ALA A 176 18.43 7.27 20.82
N GLN A 177 17.79 7.12 19.65
CA GLN A 177 17.29 8.25 18.86
C GLN A 177 15.88 8.72 19.27
N LYS A 178 15.22 8.04 20.21
CA LYS A 178 13.89 8.44 20.67
C LYS A 178 13.96 9.77 21.41
N CYS A 179 13.18 10.74 20.95
CA CYS A 179 12.85 11.96 21.72
C CYS A 179 11.67 11.69 22.66
#